data_AF-A0A521IRT6-F1
#
_entry.id   AF-A0A521IRT6-F1
#
_cell.length_a   1.000
_cell.length_b   1.000
_cell.length_c   1.000
_cell.angle_alpha   90.00
_cell.angle_beta   90.00
_cell.angle_gamma   90.00
#
_symmetry.space_group_name_H-M   'P 1'
#
loop_
_entity.id
_entity.type
_entity.pdbx_description
1 polymer ?
#
loop_
_entity_poly.entity_id
_entity_poly.type
_entity_poly.pdbx_seq_one_letter_code
_entity_poly.pdbx_strand_id
1 'polypeptide(L)'
;PVSRTKKFLSTFIVGLRTNKKIKKTNELLINFCAEEGLKYLDFYTLLADKKGRIDRRYTVEGLHISGKGYAVIAKALAPYL
;
A
#
# COMPACT_ATOMS: atom_id res chain seq x y z
N PRO A 1 -9.11 -16.14 -6.38
CA PRO A 1 -10.28 -15.69 -5.57
C PRO A 1 -9.90 -15.56 -4.08
N VAL A 2 -9.74 -14.33 -3.59
CA VAL A 2 -9.29 -14.05 -2.21
C VAL A 2 -10.45 -14.27 -1.23
N SER A 3 -10.16 -14.97 -0.13
CA SER A 3 -11.08 -15.46 0.90
C SER A 3 -12.07 -14.40 1.40
N ARG A 4 -13.38 -14.66 1.27
CA ARG A 4 -14.49 -13.79 1.74
C ARG A 4 -14.61 -13.68 3.27
N THR A 5 -13.73 -14.34 4.03
CA THR A 5 -13.83 -14.39 5.49
C THR A 5 -12.50 -13.95 6.09
N LYS A 6 -12.50 -12.90 6.91
CA LYS A 6 -11.40 -12.65 7.87
C LYS A 6 -11.31 -13.90 8.75
N LYS A 7 -10.34 -14.77 8.47
CA LYS A 7 -10.10 -15.95 9.30
C LYS A 7 -9.59 -15.50 10.66
N PHE A 8 -10.03 -16.17 11.73
CA PHE A 8 -9.66 -15.90 13.13
C PHE A 8 -8.14 -15.69 13.34
N LEU A 9 -7.30 -16.37 12.57
CA LEU A 9 -5.84 -16.33 12.65
C LEU A 9 -5.18 -15.17 11.88
N SER A 10 -5.94 -14.35 11.16
CA SER A 10 -5.44 -13.25 10.33
C SER A 10 -4.44 -12.37 11.10
N THR A 11 -4.81 -11.93 12.29
CA THR A 11 -3.97 -11.04 13.11
C THR A 11 -2.69 -11.71 13.60
N PHE A 12 -2.71 -13.03 13.81
CA PHE A 12 -1.52 -13.80 14.22
C PHE A 12 -0.56 -13.99 13.05
N ILE A 13 -1.07 -14.33 11.87
CA ILE A 13 -0.26 -14.60 10.67
C ILE A 13 0.32 -13.31 10.10
N VAL A 14 -0.50 -12.27 9.99
CA VAL A 14 -0.04 -11.02 9.41
C VAL A 14 0.62 -10.13 10.47
N GLY A 15 0.27 -10.23 11.76
CA GLY A 15 0.75 -9.31 12.79
C GLY A 15 0.04 -7.94 12.75
N LEU A 16 0.22 -7.16 13.82
CA LEU A 16 -0.47 -5.88 14.02
C LEU A 16 0.15 -4.76 13.16
N ARG A 17 -0.58 -4.30 12.14
CA ARG A 17 -0.17 -3.17 11.28
C ARG A 17 -1.07 -1.97 11.50
N THR A 18 -0.44 -0.80 11.50
CA THR A 18 -1.14 0.49 11.56
C THR A 18 -0.61 1.40 10.47
N ASN A 19 -1.45 2.30 9.96
CA ASN A 19 -0.99 3.30 8.99
C ASN A 19 0.12 4.20 9.56
N LYS A 20 0.17 4.39 10.89
CA LYS A 20 1.28 5.10 11.55
C LYS A 20 2.61 4.38 11.33
N LYS A 21 2.66 3.06 11.53
CA LYS A 21 3.87 2.26 11.28
C LYS A 21 4.24 2.28 9.80
N ILE A 22 3.27 2.14 8.90
CA ILE A 22 3.50 2.20 7.44
C ILE A 22 4.10 3.56 7.04
N LYS A 23 3.51 4.68 7.50
CA LYS A 23 4.04 6.02 7.23
C LYS A 23 5.47 6.17 7.74
N LYS A 24 5.77 5.65 8.94
CA LYS A 24 7.14 5.70 9.48
C LYS A 24 8.12 4.90 8.63
N THR A 25 7.72 3.72 8.16
CA THR A 25 8.52 2.94 7.21
C THR A 25 8.73 3.67 5.90
N ASN A 26 7.69 4.33 5.35
CA ASN A 26 7.82 5.10 4.12
C ASN A 26 8.78 6.29 4.27
N GLU A 27 8.77 6.99 5.40
CA GLU A 27 9.77 8.05 5.69
C GLU A 27 11.20 7.50 5.62
N LEU A 28 11.44 6.33 6.21
CA LEU A 28 12.76 5.69 6.18
C LEU A 28 13.15 5.28 4.75
N LEU A 29 12.21 4.75 3.97
CA LEU A 29 12.45 4.37 2.57
C LEU A 29 12.73 5.60 1.69
N ILE A 30 12.03 6.71 1.91
CA ILE A 30 12.27 7.97 1.18
C ILE A 30 13.69 8.45 1.45
N ASN A 31 14.13 8.48 2.71
CA ASN A 31 15.48 8.90 3.08
C ASN A 31 16.54 7.97 2.46
N PHE A 32 16.35 6.66 2.60
CA PHE A 32 17.25 5.67 1.99
C PHE A 32 17.35 5.83 0.47
N CYS A 33 16.22 5.99 -0.22
CA CYS A 33 16.24 6.22 -1.66
C CYS A 33 16.96 7.51 -2.03
N ALA A 34 16.81 8.58 -1.25
CA ALA A 34 17.52 9.83 -1.47
C ALA A 34 19.04 9.69 -1.27
N GLU A 35 19.46 8.97 -0.24
CA GLU A 35 20.88 8.68 0.05
C GLU A 35 21.53 7.85 -1.06
N GLU A 36 20.82 6.85 -1.58
CA GLU A 36 21.32 5.94 -2.63
C GLU A 36 21.11 6.47 -4.07
N GLY A 37 20.55 7.67 -4.24
CA GLY A 37 20.21 8.22 -5.57
C GLY A 37 19.13 7.42 -6.32
N LEU A 38 18.28 6.70 -5.59
CA LEU A 38 17.18 5.90 -6.12
C LEU A 38 15.87 6.71 -6.17
N LYS A 39 15.00 6.34 -7.12
CA LYS A 39 13.67 6.94 -7.21
C LYS A 39 12.68 6.21 -6.31
N TYR A 40 12.10 6.93 -5.34
CA TYR A 40 10.97 6.45 -4.56
C TYR A 40 9.65 6.65 -5.30
N LEU A 41 8.83 5.59 -5.39
CA LEU A 41 7.47 5.65 -5.95
C LEU A 41 6.44 5.59 -4.82
N ASP A 42 5.74 6.71 -4.59
CA ASP A 42 4.76 6.82 -3.51
C ASP A 42 3.39 6.26 -3.89
N PHE A 43 3.26 4.92 -3.83
CA PHE A 43 1.95 4.27 -4.00
C PHE A 43 1.05 4.40 -2.77
N TYR A 44 1.60 4.76 -1.61
CA TYR A 44 0.80 4.95 -0.42
C TYR A 44 -0.13 6.15 -0.59
N THR A 45 0.41 7.32 -0.94
CA THR A 45 -0.38 8.53 -1.18
C THR A 45 -1.28 8.37 -2.40
N LEU A 46 -0.79 7.70 -3.45
CA LEU A 46 -1.57 7.44 -4.66
C LEU A 46 -2.88 6.67 -4.39
N LEU A 47 -2.85 5.73 -3.44
CA LEU A 47 -3.98 4.86 -3.12
C LEU A 47 -4.76 5.29 -1.88
N ALA A 48 -4.35 6.38 -1.21
CA ALA A 48 -4.95 6.84 0.03
C ALA A 48 -6.26 7.64 -0.19
N ASP A 49 -7.19 7.50 0.75
CA ASP A 49 -8.35 8.35 0.93
C ASP A 49 -7.96 9.66 1.64
N LYS A 50 -8.92 10.59 1.74
CA LYS A 50 -8.75 11.88 2.44
C LYS A 50 -8.39 11.74 3.93
N LYS A 51 -8.56 10.56 4.51
CA LYS A 51 -8.24 10.26 5.92
C LYS A 51 -6.89 9.52 6.07
N GLY A 52 -6.12 9.36 4.99
CA GLY A 52 -4.85 8.65 5.02
C GLY A 52 -4.99 7.14 5.27
N ARG A 53 -6.07 6.53 4.78
CA ARG A 53 -6.26 5.08 4.73
C ARG A 53 -6.33 4.64 3.28
N ILE A 54 -6.12 3.37 2.96
CA ILE A 54 -6.35 2.92 1.58
C ILE A 54 -7.81 3.20 1.18
N ASP A 55 -8.00 3.83 0.02
CA ASP A 55 -9.32 4.11 -0.52
C ASP A 55 -10.07 2.79 -0.74
N ARG A 56 -11.33 2.73 -0.29
CA ARG A 56 -12.18 1.53 -0.41
C ARG A 56 -12.36 1.08 -1.86
N ARG A 57 -12.22 1.99 -2.84
CA ARG A 57 -12.26 1.67 -4.27
C ARG A 57 -11.04 0.90 -4.75
N TYR A 58 -9.93 0.96 -4.01
CA TYR A 58 -8.64 0.40 -4.41
C TYR A 58 -8.24 -0.84 -3.61
N THR A 59 -9.05 -1.30 -2.66
CA THR A 59 -8.77 -2.49 -1.86
C THR A 59 -9.93 -3.49 -1.89
N VAL A 60 -9.63 -4.77 -1.70
CA VAL A 60 -10.63 -5.82 -1.55
C VAL A 60 -11.19 -5.85 -0.12
N GLU A 61 -10.32 -5.79 0.90
CA GLU A 61 -10.74 -5.89 2.31
C GLU A 61 -9.95 -4.99 3.29
N GLY A 62 -9.23 -3.99 2.77
CA GLY A 62 -8.43 -3.05 3.57
C GLY A 62 -6.94 -3.34 3.62
N LEU A 63 -6.47 -4.38 2.90
CA LEU A 63 -5.05 -4.71 2.75
C LEU A 63 -4.69 -5.05 1.30
N HIS A 64 -5.34 -6.05 0.70
CA HIS A 64 -5.05 -6.46 -0.67
C HIS A 64 -5.62 -5.43 -1.66
N ILE A 65 -4.88 -5.21 -2.74
CA ILE A 65 -5.24 -4.26 -3.79
C ILE A 65 -6.30 -4.87 -4.70
N SER A 66 -7.34 -4.10 -5.01
CA SER A 66 -8.38 -4.49 -5.96
C SER A 66 -7.90 -4.33 -7.41
N GLY A 67 -8.64 -4.89 -8.38
CA GLY A 67 -8.33 -4.67 -9.81
C GLY A 67 -8.27 -3.19 -10.20
N LYS A 68 -9.16 -2.34 -9.66
CA LYS A 68 -9.12 -0.89 -9.87
C LYS A 68 -7.87 -0.25 -9.28
N GLY A 69 -7.44 -0.71 -8.11
CA GLY A 69 -6.19 -0.26 -7.49
C GLY A 69 -4.97 -0.65 -8.31
N TYR A 70 -4.92 -1.88 -8.84
CA TYR A 70 -3.85 -2.32 -9.72
C TYR A 70 -3.82 -1.53 -11.04
N ALA A 71 -4.96 -1.15 -11.61
CA ALA A 71 -4.99 -0.28 -12.78
C ALA A 71 -4.33 1.09 -12.50
N VAL A 72 -4.54 1.66 -11.31
CA VAL A 72 -3.89 2.90 -10.87
C VAL A 72 -2.37 2.70 -10.70
N ILE A 73 -1.96 1.62 -10.03
CA ILE A 73 -0.54 1.27 -9.85
C ILE A 73 0.16 1.07 -11.20
N ALA A 74 -0.45 0.28 -12.10
CA ALA A 74 0.10 -0.02 -13.42
C ALA A 74 0.29 1.27 -14.24
N LYS A 75 -0.69 2.18 -14.22
CA LYS A 75 -0.56 3.49 -14.90
C LYS A 75 0.58 4.33 -14.33
N ALA A 76 0.79 4.30 -13.01
CA ALA A 76 1.89 5.02 -12.37
C ALA A 76 3.26 4.37 -12.61
N LEU A 77 3.31 3.05 -12.81
CA LEU A 77 4.51 2.29 -13.14
C LEU A 77 4.90 2.38 -14.62
N ALA A 78 3.95 2.56 -15.53
CA ALA A 78 4.16 2.52 -16.98
C ALA A 78 5.35 3.36 -17.49
N PRO A 79 5.67 4.56 -16.94
CA PRO A 79 6.84 5.33 -17.40
C PRO A 79 8.21 4.73 -17.04
N TYR A 80 8.25 3.64 -16.28
CA TYR A 80 9.50 2.99 -15.81
C TYR A 80 9.73 1.59 -16.41
N LEU A 81 8.87 1.18 -17.35
CA LEU A 81 8.96 -0.08 -18.10
C LEU A 81 9.38 0.21 -19.53
#